data_AF-A0AAE0VLI9-F1
#
_entry.id   AF-A0AAE0VLI9-F1
#
_cell.length_a   1.000
_cell.length_b   1.000
_cell.length_c   1.000
_cell.angle_alpha   90.00
_cell.angle_beta   90.00
_cell.angle_gamma   90.00
#
_symmetry.space_group_name_H-M   'P 1'
#
loop_
_entity.id
_entity.type
_entity.pdbx_description
1 polymer ?
#
loop_
_entity_poly.entity_id
_entity_poly.type
_entity_poly.pdbx_seq_one_letter_code
_entity_poly.pdbx_strand_id
1 'polypeptide(L)'
;MWFLCIFIISVYLCHGILDGMTCSEVGAVKLRLEEEKEKRLMLQNEVEILMLKVANLERKLAKDADGSSSRSRNVAFMVYRNTSLTNLELKQKLVFVKVAMNVGNGYSAITGVFTASVSGIYFFIWMTSHAMGIVSPDTDLITIIVVNGEYKVHAGIAITHGFHMGGNSAVF
;
A
#
# COMPACT_ATOMS: atom_id res chain seq x y z
N MET A 1 42.31 59.12 67.85
CA MET A 1 43.34 58.95 66.80
C MET A 1 42.89 57.81 65.89
N TRP A 2 42.87 58.04 64.58
CA TRP A 2 42.61 57.11 63.47
C TRP A 2 43.66 55.95 63.43
N PHE A 3 43.58 54.79 62.76
CA PHE A 3 43.08 54.29 61.45
C PHE A 3 42.87 52.75 61.59
N LEU A 4 41.83 52.12 61.02
CA LEU A 4 41.69 51.54 59.67
C LEU A 4 42.59 50.33 59.34
N CYS A 5 41.96 49.33 58.70
CA CYS A 5 42.48 48.43 57.67
C CYS A 5 43.13 47.09 58.11
N ILE A 6 42.49 45.94 57.80
CA ILE A 6 42.85 45.10 56.65
C ILE A 6 41.95 43.83 56.53
N PHE A 7 41.23 43.78 55.39
CA PHE A 7 40.95 42.68 54.46
C PHE A 7 40.32 41.32 54.86
N ILE A 8 39.20 41.03 54.15
CA ILE A 8 38.87 39.84 53.31
C ILE A 8 39.27 38.48 53.91
N ILE A 9 38.35 37.54 54.20
CA ILE A 9 37.68 36.58 53.30
C ILE A 9 36.57 35.95 54.16
N SER A 10 35.29 36.13 53.86
CA SER A 10 34.49 35.21 53.03
C SER A 10 33.16 35.93 52.82
N VAL A 11 32.95 36.62 51.69
CA VAL A 11 32.27 36.03 50.53
C VAL A 11 31.29 34.95 50.98
N TYR A 12 30.27 35.35 51.73
CA TYR A 12 28.97 34.72 51.58
C TYR A 12 28.35 35.36 50.34
N LEU A 13 28.38 34.58 49.25
CA LEU A 13 27.52 34.75 48.10
C LEU A 13 26.09 34.95 48.60
N CYS A 14 25.67 36.20 48.67
CA CYS A 14 24.25 36.56 48.58
C CYS A 14 24.12 37.66 47.52
N HIS A 15 24.70 37.39 46.35
CA HIS A 15 24.19 37.90 45.08
C HIS A 15 23.54 36.70 44.41
N GLY A 16 22.25 36.52 44.67
CA GLY A 16 21.52 35.36 44.18
C GLY A 16 20.11 35.32 44.75
N ILE A 17 19.22 36.07 44.11
CA ILE A 17 17.78 35.82 44.10
C ILE A 17 17.07 36.21 45.41
N LEU A 18 16.93 37.52 45.62
CA LEU A 18 15.87 38.08 46.46
C LEU A 18 14.56 38.03 45.65
N ASP A 19 13.62 37.23 46.15
CA ASP A 19 12.18 37.48 46.26
C ASP A 19 11.61 38.66 45.45
N GLY A 20 10.57 38.51 44.63
CA GLY A 20 9.68 37.38 44.48
C GLY A 20 8.74 37.66 43.32
N MET A 21 8.18 36.60 42.78
CA MET A 21 7.02 36.73 41.91
C MET A 21 5.97 37.56 42.65
N THR A 22 5.53 38.65 42.02
CA THR A 22 4.40 39.43 42.50
C THR A 22 3.19 38.52 42.73
N CYS A 23 2.31 38.84 43.67
CA CYS A 23 1.09 38.04 43.92
C CYS A 23 0.27 37.79 42.63
N SER A 24 0.32 38.75 41.69
CA SER A 24 -0.21 38.64 40.33
C SER A 24 0.46 37.54 39.48
N GLU A 25 1.78 37.40 39.54
CA GLU A 25 2.53 36.39 38.78
C GLU A 25 2.31 34.97 39.35
N VAL A 26 2.24 34.83 40.68
CA VAL A 26 1.89 33.54 41.33
C VAL A 26 0.47 33.11 40.93
N GLY A 27 -0.47 34.05 40.90
CA GLY A 27 -1.84 33.80 40.43
C GLY A 27 -1.89 33.35 38.96
N ALA A 28 -1.14 34.03 38.08
CA ALA A 28 -1.06 33.67 36.67
C ALA A 28 -0.46 32.27 36.43
N VAL A 29 0.57 31.88 37.19
CA VAL A 29 1.16 30.53 37.11
C VAL A 29 0.17 29.45 37.56
N LYS A 30 -0.58 29.68 38.65
CA LYS A 30 -1.62 28.74 39.11
C LYS A 30 -2.73 28.56 38.08
N LEU A 31 -3.19 29.65 37.46
CA LEU A 31 -4.21 29.58 36.42
C LEU A 31 -3.74 28.77 35.20
N ARG A 32 -2.51 29.01 34.73
CA ARG A 32 -1.92 28.22 33.64
C ARG A 32 -1.78 26.74 34.00
N LEU A 33 -1.45 26.42 35.26
CA LEU A 33 -1.33 25.06 35.73
C LEU A 33 -2.70 24.34 35.74
N GLU A 34 -3.77 25.01 36.17
CA GLU A 34 -5.12 24.44 36.12
C GLU A 34 -5.62 24.26 34.68
N GLU A 35 -5.36 25.22 33.79
CA GLU A 35 -5.67 25.08 32.36
C GLU A 35 -4.89 23.89 31.73
N GLU A 36 -3.63 23.69 32.10
CA GLU A 36 -2.83 22.58 31.61
C GLU A 36 -3.30 21.22 32.19
N LYS A 37 -3.78 21.20 33.45
CA LYS A 37 -4.42 20.02 34.03
C LYS A 37 -5.71 19.66 33.31
N GLU A 38 -6.54 20.65 32.97
CA GLU A 38 -7.76 20.42 32.18
C GLU A 38 -7.43 19.91 30.77
N LYS A 39 -6.43 20.50 30.10
CA LYS A 39 -5.94 20.00 28.80
C LYS A 39 -5.41 18.57 28.90
N ARG A 40 -4.70 18.24 29.99
CA ARG A 40 -4.23 16.86 30.23
C ARG A 40 -5.40 15.89 30.44
N LEU A 41 -6.44 16.31 31.15
CA LEU A 41 -7.63 15.49 31.35
C LEU A 41 -8.38 15.24 30.03
N MET A 42 -8.53 16.28 29.21
CA MET A 42 -9.12 16.16 27.87
C MET A 42 -8.32 15.21 26.98
N LEU A 43 -6.99 15.33 27.00
CA LEU A 43 -6.11 14.46 26.24
C LEU A 43 -6.21 13.00 26.71
N GLN A 44 -6.33 12.77 28.02
CA GLN A 44 -6.52 11.43 28.57
C GLN A 44 -7.84 10.80 28.08
N ASN A 45 -8.94 11.56 28.10
CA ASN A 45 -10.22 11.08 27.56
C ASN A 45 -10.14 10.78 26.06
N GLU A 46 -9.41 11.60 25.28
CA GLU A 46 -9.23 11.35 23.85
C GLU A 46 -8.42 10.08 23.59
N VAL A 47 -7.33 9.85 24.35
CA VAL A 47 -6.54 8.63 24.27
C VAL A 47 -7.40 7.40 24.59
N GLU A 48 -8.28 7.48 25.58
CA GLU A 48 -9.19 6.38 25.92
C GLU A 48 -10.20 6.10 24.79
N ILE A 49 -10.80 7.14 24.22
CA ILE A 49 -11.71 7.01 23.07
C ILE A 49 -10.99 6.41 21.86
N LEU A 50 -9.74 6.81 21.61
CA LEU A 50 -8.93 6.27 20.52
C LEU A 50 -8.61 4.79 20.75
N MET A 51 -8.27 4.39 21.98
CA MET A 51 -8.05 2.97 22.31
C MET A 51 -9.31 2.14 22.04
N LEU A 52 -10.49 2.64 22.41
CA LEU A 52 -11.76 1.97 22.11
C LEU A 52 -12.03 1.88 20.60
N LYS A 53 -11.71 2.92 19.84
CA LYS A 53 -11.82 2.90 18.37
C LYS A 53 -10.87 1.88 17.74
N VAL A 54 -9.62 1.81 18.21
CA VAL A 54 -8.63 0.84 17.73
C VAL A 54 -9.11 -0.59 18.02
N ALA A 55 -9.54 -0.89 19.25
CA ALA A 55 -10.07 -2.21 19.59
C ALA A 55 -11.31 -2.60 18.76
N ASN A 56 -12.16 -1.62 18.42
CA ASN A 56 -13.31 -1.84 17.54
C ASN A 56 -12.90 -2.13 16.09
N LEU A 57 -11.88 -1.43 15.57
CA LEU A 57 -11.34 -1.67 14.24
C LEU A 57 -10.67 -3.04 14.15
N GLU A 58 -9.89 -3.41 15.17
CA GLU A 58 -9.28 -4.74 15.27
C GLU A 58 -10.34 -5.85 15.32
N ARG A 59 -11.42 -5.67 16.10
CA ARG A 59 -12.54 -6.62 16.10
C ARG A 59 -13.26 -6.71 14.76
N LYS A 60 -13.41 -5.60 14.03
CA LYS A 60 -13.97 -5.61 12.68
C LYS A 60 -13.07 -6.37 11.71
N LEU A 61 -11.76 -6.10 11.73
CA LEU A 61 -10.78 -6.84 10.92
C LEU A 61 -10.77 -8.33 11.24
N ALA A 62 -10.84 -8.71 12.53
CA ALA A 62 -10.92 -10.11 12.95
C ALA A 62 -12.24 -10.77 12.51
N LYS A 63 -13.37 -10.04 12.59
CA LYS A 63 -14.66 -10.51 12.07
C LYS A 63 -14.70 -10.58 10.55
N ASP A 64 -13.98 -9.74 9.82
CA ASP A 64 -13.85 -9.87 8.37
C ASP A 64 -12.96 -11.06 8.00
N ALA A 65 -11.97 -11.39 8.85
CA ALA A 65 -11.16 -12.59 8.71
C ALA A 65 -11.92 -13.90 9.01
N ASP A 66 -12.85 -13.89 9.98
CA ASP A 66 -13.60 -15.07 10.44
C ASP A 66 -15.01 -15.19 9.81
N GLY A 67 -15.61 -14.06 9.39
CA GLY A 67 -16.90 -13.97 8.70
C GLY A 67 -16.88 -14.46 7.25
N SER A 68 -15.70 -14.78 6.71
CA SER A 68 -15.54 -15.63 5.53
C SER A 68 -15.63 -17.12 5.93
N SER A 69 -16.77 -17.53 6.48
CA SER A 69 -17.09 -18.96 6.59
C SER A 69 -17.04 -19.57 5.18
N SER A 70 -15.97 -20.33 4.93
CA SER A 70 -15.36 -20.63 3.62
C SER A 70 -14.65 -19.43 2.98
N ARG A 71 -13.34 -19.29 3.19
CA ARG A 71 -12.47 -18.71 2.14
C ARG A 71 -12.74 -19.54 0.91
N SER A 72 -13.61 -19.06 0.03
CA SER A 72 -13.97 -19.73 -1.21
C SER A 72 -12.66 -20.14 -1.89
N ARG A 73 -12.37 -21.45 -1.91
CA ARG A 73 -11.26 -22.01 -2.70
C ARG A 73 -11.48 -21.85 -4.19
N ASN A 74 -12.64 -21.33 -4.60
CA ASN A 74 -12.92 -21.01 -5.98
C ASN A 74 -12.02 -19.84 -6.38
N VAL A 75 -11.16 -20.09 -7.34
CA VAL A 75 -10.32 -19.08 -7.97
C VAL A 75 -10.54 -19.19 -9.46
N ALA A 76 -10.94 -18.08 -10.08
CA ALA A 76 -11.18 -18.01 -11.52
C ALA A 76 -11.08 -16.57 -11.97
N PHE A 77 -10.50 -16.34 -13.15
CA PHE A 77 -10.49 -15.02 -13.77
C PHE A 77 -10.78 -15.13 -15.26
N MET A 78 -11.41 -14.08 -15.79
CA MET A 78 -11.62 -13.91 -17.22
C MET A 78 -11.37 -12.44 -17.55
N VAL A 79 -10.42 -12.20 -18.43
CA VAL A 79 -9.94 -10.87 -18.78
C VAL A 79 -9.81 -10.74 -20.28
N TYR A 80 -9.97 -9.53 -20.78
CA TYR A 80 -9.88 -9.24 -22.19
C TYR A 80 -9.47 -7.79 -22.43
N ARG A 81 -9.21 -7.47 -23.69
CA ARG A 81 -8.92 -6.13 -24.15
C ARG A 81 -9.85 -5.81 -25.31
N ASN A 82 -10.43 -4.62 -25.32
CA ASN A 82 -11.35 -4.15 -26.36
C ASN A 82 -10.68 -3.13 -27.31
N THR A 83 -9.38 -2.93 -27.17
CA THR A 83 -8.57 -2.02 -27.99
C THR A 83 -7.41 -2.78 -28.61
N SER A 84 -7.15 -2.52 -29.89
CA SER A 84 -6.00 -3.06 -30.59
C SER A 84 -4.71 -2.52 -29.97
N LEU A 85 -3.69 -3.38 -29.91
CA LEU A 85 -2.32 -2.98 -29.59
C LEU A 85 -1.59 -2.73 -30.91
N THR A 86 -0.91 -1.60 -31.01
CA THR A 86 -0.04 -1.25 -32.15
C THR A 86 1.38 -1.08 -31.64
N ASN A 87 2.36 -1.27 -32.54
CA ASN A 87 3.78 -1.08 -32.25
C ASN A 87 4.26 -1.86 -31.01
N LEU A 88 3.93 -3.14 -30.96
CA LEU A 88 4.36 -4.00 -29.85
C LEU A 88 5.89 -4.08 -29.79
N GLU A 89 6.45 -3.84 -28.61
CA GLU A 89 7.88 -4.04 -28.37
C GLU A 89 8.22 -5.52 -28.16
N LEU A 90 9.47 -5.88 -28.42
CA LEU A 90 9.97 -7.23 -28.14
C LEU A 90 9.78 -7.55 -26.65
N LYS A 91 9.13 -8.69 -26.34
CA LYS A 91 8.82 -9.13 -24.98
C LYS A 91 7.93 -8.15 -24.18
N GLN A 92 7.13 -7.33 -24.87
CA GLN A 92 6.16 -6.46 -24.20
C GLN A 92 5.17 -7.28 -23.35
N LYS A 93 4.98 -6.85 -22.10
CA LYS A 93 3.97 -7.43 -21.21
C LYS A 93 2.58 -7.00 -21.66
N LEU A 94 1.69 -7.96 -21.84
CA LEU A 94 0.29 -7.71 -22.19
C LEU A 94 -0.55 -7.50 -20.92
N VAL A 95 -1.16 -6.32 -20.81
CA VAL A 95 -2.09 -6.00 -19.71
C VAL A 95 -3.53 -5.97 -20.25
N PHE A 96 -4.36 -6.88 -19.75
CA PHE A 96 -5.80 -6.95 -20.05
C PHE A 96 -6.57 -6.15 -19.00
N VAL A 97 -7.03 -4.97 -19.40
CA VAL A 97 -7.61 -3.99 -18.48
C VAL A 97 -9.10 -4.22 -18.20
N LYS A 98 -9.80 -5.01 -19.04
CA LYS A 98 -11.20 -5.36 -18.81
C LYS A 98 -11.27 -6.71 -18.10
N VAL A 99 -11.90 -6.70 -16.94
CA VAL A 99 -12.08 -7.86 -16.06
C VAL A 99 -13.55 -8.25 -16.09
N ALA A 100 -13.87 -9.37 -16.73
CA ALA A 100 -15.22 -9.94 -16.69
C ALA A 100 -15.46 -10.69 -15.38
N MET A 101 -14.43 -11.37 -14.86
CA MET A 101 -14.50 -12.16 -13.65
C MET A 101 -13.14 -12.17 -12.95
N ASN A 102 -13.14 -12.13 -11.62
CA ASN A 102 -11.93 -12.23 -10.78
C ASN A 102 -12.24 -12.83 -9.40
N VAL A 103 -12.80 -14.04 -9.40
CA VAL A 103 -13.11 -14.78 -8.16
C VAL A 103 -11.79 -15.10 -7.45
N GLY A 104 -11.72 -14.75 -6.16
CA GLY A 104 -10.50 -14.87 -5.37
C GLY A 104 -9.51 -13.72 -5.56
N ASN A 105 -9.85 -12.70 -6.36
CA ASN A 105 -9.09 -11.46 -6.56
C ASN A 105 -7.60 -11.67 -6.93
N GLY A 106 -7.29 -12.75 -7.64
CA GLY A 106 -5.90 -13.11 -7.99
C GLY A 106 -5.32 -12.30 -9.15
N TYR A 107 -6.15 -11.80 -10.07
CA TYR A 107 -5.68 -11.00 -11.22
C TYR A 107 -5.63 -9.50 -10.90
N SER A 108 -4.55 -8.83 -11.28
CA SER A 108 -4.41 -7.38 -11.22
C SER A 108 -4.50 -6.74 -12.62
N ALA A 109 -5.54 -5.94 -12.85
CA ALA A 109 -5.72 -5.21 -14.10
C ALA A 109 -4.71 -4.07 -14.31
N ILE A 110 -3.97 -3.69 -13.26
CA ILE A 110 -2.90 -2.69 -13.33
C ILE A 110 -1.62 -3.33 -13.88
N THR A 111 -1.28 -4.53 -13.41
CA THR A 111 0.00 -5.17 -13.74
C THR A 111 -0.11 -6.23 -14.84
N GLY A 112 -1.32 -6.74 -15.11
CA GLY A 112 -1.55 -7.88 -16.01
C GLY A 112 -1.17 -9.24 -15.41
N VAL A 113 -0.90 -9.30 -14.11
CA VAL A 113 -0.41 -10.51 -13.43
C VAL A 113 -1.54 -11.19 -12.66
N PHE A 114 -1.60 -12.51 -12.79
CA PHE A 114 -2.39 -13.38 -11.92
C PHE A 114 -1.48 -13.98 -10.84
N THR A 115 -1.91 -13.89 -9.59
CA THR A 115 -1.27 -14.50 -8.43
C THR A 115 -2.18 -15.56 -7.84
N ALA A 116 -1.70 -16.80 -7.76
CA ALA A 116 -2.41 -17.88 -7.11
C ALA A 116 -2.55 -17.60 -5.60
N SER A 117 -3.79 -17.39 -5.13
CA SER A 117 -4.09 -17.15 -3.71
C SER A 117 -4.23 -18.44 -2.89
N VAL A 118 -4.29 -19.59 -3.55
CA VAL A 118 -4.37 -20.92 -2.95
C VAL A 118 -3.42 -21.88 -3.68
N SER A 119 -2.84 -22.84 -2.97
CA SER A 119 -2.08 -23.90 -3.62
C SER A 119 -3.02 -24.82 -4.40
N GLY A 120 -2.65 -25.16 -5.63
CA GLY A 120 -3.46 -26.01 -6.48
C GLY A 120 -2.98 -26.02 -7.92
N ILE A 121 -3.73 -26.73 -8.75
CA ILE A 121 -3.51 -26.82 -10.18
C ILE A 121 -4.37 -25.77 -10.88
N TYR A 122 -3.77 -25.01 -11.81
CA TYR A 122 -4.43 -23.93 -12.52
C TYR A 122 -4.45 -24.20 -14.03
N PHE A 123 -5.63 -24.04 -14.63
CA PHE A 123 -5.81 -24.12 -16.07
C PHE A 123 -5.86 -22.71 -16.67
N PHE A 124 -5.02 -22.47 -17.68
CA PHE A 124 -4.98 -21.23 -18.43
C PHE A 124 -5.33 -21.51 -19.89
N ILE A 125 -6.19 -20.68 -20.46
CA ILE A 125 -6.48 -20.64 -21.88
C ILE A 125 -6.45 -19.18 -22.34
N TRP A 126 -5.88 -18.93 -23.50
CA TRP A 126 -5.87 -17.60 -24.08
C TRP A 126 -5.99 -17.68 -25.59
N MET A 127 -6.55 -16.62 -26.16
CA MET A 127 -6.62 -16.42 -27.59
C MET A 127 -6.16 -15.00 -27.89
N THR A 128 -5.44 -14.87 -28.99
CA THR A 128 -4.93 -13.62 -29.53
C THR A 128 -5.35 -13.46 -30.96
N SER A 129 -5.47 -12.20 -31.33
CA SER A 129 -6.23 -11.79 -32.48
C SER A 129 -5.45 -10.73 -33.23
N HIS A 130 -5.05 -11.01 -34.47
CA HIS A 130 -4.39 -10.06 -35.33
C HIS A 130 -5.32 -9.65 -36.48
N ALA A 131 -5.50 -8.34 -36.64
CA ALA A 131 -6.32 -7.74 -37.67
C ALA A 131 -5.63 -6.48 -38.18
N MET A 132 -4.77 -6.56 -39.22
CA MET A 132 -4.47 -5.48 -40.18
C MET A 132 -3.34 -5.84 -41.18
N GLY A 133 -3.32 -5.14 -42.32
CA GLY A 133 -2.63 -5.46 -43.58
C GLY A 133 -1.14 -5.10 -43.71
N ILE A 134 -0.62 -5.26 -44.95
CA ILE A 134 0.79 -5.26 -45.40
C ILE A 134 1.78 -5.21 -44.24
N VAL A 135 2.01 -6.39 -43.68
CA VAL A 135 3.11 -6.64 -42.76
C VAL A 135 4.20 -7.36 -43.55
N SER A 136 5.45 -6.99 -43.28
CA SER A 136 6.62 -7.62 -43.90
C SER A 136 6.53 -9.15 -43.76
N PRO A 137 6.88 -9.92 -44.79
CA PRO A 137 6.57 -11.35 -44.90
C PRO A 137 7.15 -12.30 -43.83
N ASP A 138 7.79 -11.80 -42.76
CA ASP A 138 8.60 -12.61 -41.84
C ASP A 138 8.41 -12.23 -40.35
N THR A 139 7.22 -11.79 -39.93
CA THR A 139 6.98 -11.43 -38.52
C THR A 139 5.95 -12.35 -37.89
N ASP A 140 6.36 -13.16 -36.92
CA ASP A 140 5.43 -13.98 -36.15
C ASP A 140 5.05 -13.24 -34.86
N LEU A 141 3.76 -13.17 -34.56
CA LEU A 141 3.30 -12.76 -33.24
C LEU A 141 3.34 -13.99 -32.33
N ILE A 142 4.26 -14.00 -31.37
CA ILE A 142 4.37 -15.06 -30.37
C ILE A 142 3.89 -14.51 -29.02
N THR A 143 2.90 -15.17 -28.45
CA THR A 143 2.45 -14.94 -27.08
C THR A 143 2.99 -16.03 -26.17
N ILE A 144 3.37 -15.67 -24.95
CA ILE A 144 4.03 -16.59 -24.02
C ILE A 144 3.40 -16.42 -22.63
N ILE A 145 3.04 -17.52 -21.97
CA ILE A 145 2.77 -17.52 -20.53
C ILE A 145 4.11 -17.60 -19.80
N VAL A 146 4.31 -16.65 -18.90
CA VAL A 146 5.46 -16.57 -18.00
C VAL A 146 5.02 -16.93 -16.59
N VAL A 147 5.66 -17.94 -15.99
CA VAL A 147 5.42 -18.34 -14.60
C VAL A 147 6.67 -18.03 -13.79
N ASN A 148 6.57 -17.12 -12.82
CA ASN A 148 7.69 -16.71 -11.94
C ASN A 148 8.97 -16.31 -12.70
N GLY A 149 8.82 -15.67 -13.86
CA GLY A 149 9.94 -15.24 -14.71
C GLY A 149 10.40 -16.27 -15.76
N GLU A 150 9.87 -17.50 -15.73
CA GLU A 150 10.22 -18.55 -16.68
C GLU A 150 9.18 -18.67 -17.80
N TYR A 151 9.63 -18.77 -19.05
CA TYR A 151 8.77 -19.03 -20.21
C TYR A 151 8.28 -20.48 -20.19
N LYS A 152 6.96 -20.70 -20.12
CA LYS A 152 6.40 -22.06 -19.99
C LYS A 152 5.73 -22.58 -21.25
N VAL A 153 4.86 -21.77 -21.86
CA VAL A 153 4.07 -22.17 -23.03
C VAL A 153 3.89 -20.97 -23.94
N HIS A 154 3.88 -21.21 -25.25
CA HIS A 154 3.70 -20.16 -26.24
C HIS A 154 2.59 -20.50 -27.25
N ALA A 155 2.08 -19.48 -27.93
CA ALA A 155 1.22 -19.60 -29.09
C ALA A 155 1.72 -18.63 -30.16
N GLY A 156 1.92 -19.13 -31.38
CA GLY A 156 2.36 -18.34 -32.53
C GLY A 156 1.22 -18.03 -33.48
N ILE A 157 1.25 -16.85 -34.08
CA ILE A 157 0.37 -16.44 -35.18
C ILE A 157 1.26 -15.89 -36.29
N ALA A 158 1.19 -16.49 -37.47
CA ALA A 158 1.83 -15.95 -38.67
C ALA A 158 1.06 -14.69 -39.10
N ILE A 159 1.73 -13.54 -39.13
CA ILE A 159 1.07 -12.29 -39.53
C ILE A 159 1.10 -12.15 -41.06
N THR A 160 0.14 -12.79 -41.70
CA THR A 160 -0.08 -12.68 -43.15
C THR A 160 -1.27 -11.76 -43.44
N HIS A 161 -1.57 -11.54 -44.71
CA HIS A 161 -2.75 -10.75 -45.09
C HIS A 161 -4.03 -11.38 -44.52
N GLY A 162 -4.88 -10.54 -43.91
CA GLY A 162 -6.17 -10.94 -43.38
C GLY A 162 -6.23 -11.02 -41.86
N PHE A 163 -7.29 -11.66 -41.37
CA PHE A 163 -7.59 -11.81 -39.95
C PHE A 163 -7.10 -13.18 -39.47
N HIS A 164 -6.25 -13.18 -38.43
CA HIS A 164 -5.62 -14.39 -37.90
C HIS A 164 -5.81 -14.49 -36.40
N MET A 165 -6.40 -15.59 -35.95
CA MET A 165 -6.54 -15.93 -34.53
C MET A 165 -5.57 -17.05 -34.17
N GLY A 166 -5.01 -17.01 -32.97
CA GLY A 166 -4.23 -18.11 -32.43
C GLY A 166 -4.27 -18.08 -30.91
N GLY A 167 -4.17 -19.26 -30.31
CA GLY A 167 -4.28 -19.43 -28.88
C GLY A 167 -3.69 -20.77 -28.46
N ASN A 168 -3.55 -20.94 -27.16
CA ASN A 168 -3.11 -22.19 -26.58
C ASN A 168 -3.70 -22.31 -25.16
N SER A 169 -3.47 -23.45 -24.52
CA SER A 169 -3.87 -23.71 -23.15
C SER A 169 -2.79 -24.50 -22.42
N ALA A 170 -2.69 -24.31 -21.11
CA ALA A 170 -1.75 -25.04 -20.27
C ALA A 170 -2.27 -25.24 -18.85
N VAL A 171 -1.69 -26.22 -18.17
CA VAL A 171 -1.95 -26.55 -16.77
C VAL A 171 -0.65 -26.38 -15.99
N PHE A 172 -0.70 -25.68 -14.86
CA PHE A 172 0.44 -25.45 -13.95
C PHE A 172 0.09 -25.84 -12.52
#